data_AF-A0A2N8ZJL9-F1
#
_entry.id   AF-A0A2N8ZJL9-F1
#
_cell.length_a   1.000
_cell.length_b   1.000
_cell.length_c   1.000
_cell.angle_alpha   90.00
_cell.angle_beta   90.00
_cell.angle_gamma   90.00
#
_symmetry.space_group_name_H-M   'P 1'
#
loop_
_entity.id
_entity.type
_entity.pdbx_description
1 polymer ?
#
loop_
_entity_poly.entity_id
_entity_poly.type
_entity_poly.pdbx_seq_one_letter_code
_entity_poly.pdbx_strand_id
1 'polypeptide(L)'
;MDHQNLLAVGLIALTISGCGGESSSGEGSKNAKPSHSSNPGGSSTVTVQQPDIKILKSNMIFAIEGLVEKGGAINPYSSIPVNANLPAFKGGDTPKVDITIPVPTIIIDNGSNLVNDWHCYEAVGLTAQRKNHQLFVDGVISEYRYDMKTNACSSESLGTYVFNNAVFDNALTFATVGSVVTKNKSGIEVNLPTYQFIALAYGHQSKQRFGDAWELMQRNKIDAAAKDVGARMFALDASSGNIHLNLGSLNNDALIDFASLDKHQILNGSIWGMAGQGVADEKWCKIVNIPDDLSQESIKYQSIISTNCARSTLRYCDLFGSSFSSGNYPSVPPIAWDNGTASNAQLNSDEQYRRNAQGHFVVNSAGQNAFVLSSNTAISPIFGYTSPRSDGKVNDAGLNSWAGHAGHCQNVMNSKHTKMGIGYKSSKSDLAKMSYWTQDFN
;
A
#
# COMPACT_ATOMS: atom_id res chain seq x y z
N MET A 1 5.48 -25.99 -26.96
CA MET A 1 4.74 -25.05 -27.83
C MET A 1 5.05 -23.66 -27.33
N ASP A 2 5.77 -22.93 -28.17
CA ASP A 2 6.52 -21.71 -27.90
C ASP A 2 5.66 -20.47 -27.66
N HIS A 3 6.06 -19.60 -26.71
CA HIS A 3 6.86 -18.42 -27.05
C HIS A 3 7.54 -17.81 -25.83
N GLN A 4 8.80 -17.44 -26.06
CA GLN A 4 9.87 -17.03 -25.16
C GLN A 4 9.70 -15.57 -24.67
N ASN A 5 10.28 -15.26 -23.51
CA ASN A 5 10.75 -13.90 -23.20
C ASN A 5 12.16 -13.96 -22.62
N LEU A 6 13.12 -13.73 -23.50
CA LEU A 6 14.47 -13.25 -23.20
C LEU A 6 14.83 -12.34 -24.37
N LEU A 7 15.22 -11.10 -24.11
CA LEU A 7 16.51 -10.55 -24.55
C LEU A 7 16.72 -9.07 -24.20
N ALA A 8 18.01 -8.76 -24.18
CA ALA A 8 18.68 -7.60 -23.66
C ALA A 8 18.65 -6.35 -24.55
N VAL A 9 19.13 -5.27 -23.94
CA VAL A 9 19.45 -3.94 -24.46
C VAL A 9 20.08 -3.95 -25.86
N GLY A 10 19.49 -3.14 -26.75
CA GLY A 10 20.09 -2.68 -28.01
C GLY A 10 19.76 -1.20 -28.20
N LEU A 11 20.79 -0.37 -28.21
CA LEU A 11 20.73 1.09 -28.31
C LEU A 11 20.98 1.50 -29.76
N ILE A 12 19.95 1.93 -30.51
CA ILE A 12 20.14 2.63 -31.80
C ILE A 12 19.06 3.71 -32.01
N ALA A 13 19.55 4.95 -32.10
CA ALA A 13 19.10 6.13 -32.83
C ALA A 13 17.60 6.31 -33.14
N LEU A 14 16.96 7.26 -32.44
CA LEU A 14 15.78 7.97 -32.92
C LEU A 14 16.24 9.11 -33.84
N THR A 15 15.95 8.98 -35.14
CA THR A 15 16.00 10.10 -36.09
C THR A 15 14.84 11.04 -35.80
N ILE A 16 15.17 12.21 -35.27
CA ILE A 16 14.28 13.36 -35.15
C ILE A 16 14.29 14.07 -36.51
N SER A 17 13.17 14.04 -37.24
CA SER A 17 12.92 14.99 -38.32
C SER A 17 12.26 16.23 -37.73
N GLY A 18 13.03 17.32 -37.66
CA GLY A 18 12.60 18.60 -37.16
C GLY A 18 11.87 19.47 -38.19
N CYS A 19 11.29 20.54 -37.66
CA CYS A 19 11.19 21.88 -38.23
C CYS A 19 10.69 22.75 -37.07
N GLY A 20 11.33 23.80 -36.57
CA GLY A 20 12.40 24.67 -37.04
C GLY A 20 12.03 26.09 -36.57
N GLY A 21 12.96 26.84 -35.99
CA GLY A 21 12.74 28.27 -35.68
C GLY A 21 13.47 28.78 -34.44
N GLU A 22 14.72 29.18 -34.64
CA GLU A 22 15.66 29.78 -33.70
C GLU A 22 15.26 31.18 -33.21
N SER A 23 15.76 31.59 -32.03
CA SER A 23 16.52 32.85 -31.84
C SER A 23 17.12 32.97 -30.42
N SER A 24 18.38 33.39 -30.40
CA SER A 24 19.33 33.68 -29.30
C SER A 24 18.86 34.75 -28.29
N SER A 25 19.51 35.15 -27.19
CA SER A 25 20.84 34.98 -26.55
C SER A 25 20.77 35.70 -25.18
N GLY A 26 21.73 35.47 -24.26
CA GLY A 26 22.08 36.46 -23.23
C GLY A 26 22.46 35.93 -21.84
N GLU A 27 23.72 36.14 -21.48
CA GLU A 27 24.44 35.72 -20.26
C GLU A 27 24.11 36.52 -18.96
N GLY A 28 24.61 36.01 -17.82
CA GLY A 28 24.96 36.81 -16.63
C GLY A 28 24.63 36.11 -15.30
N SER A 29 25.51 35.33 -14.66
CA SER A 29 26.66 35.70 -13.80
C SER A 29 26.32 36.17 -12.36
N LYS A 30 26.84 35.41 -11.38
CA LYS A 30 27.29 35.75 -10.00
C LYS A 30 26.27 36.18 -8.93
N ASN A 31 26.21 35.44 -7.82
CA ASN A 31 26.94 35.82 -6.58
C ASN A 31 26.79 34.82 -5.44
N ALA A 32 27.86 34.72 -4.64
CA ALA A 32 27.97 33.91 -3.43
C ALA A 32 27.90 34.79 -2.17
N LYS A 33 27.19 34.29 -1.13
CA LYS A 33 27.38 34.43 0.34
C LYS A 33 27.40 35.85 0.97
N PRO A 34 26.93 36.05 2.24
CA PRO A 34 27.52 35.37 3.41
C PRO A 34 26.58 34.99 4.58
N SER A 35 27.21 34.25 5.48
CA SER A 35 26.86 33.76 6.81
C SER A 35 26.19 34.76 7.77
N HIS A 36 25.24 34.27 8.58
CA HIS A 36 25.13 34.69 9.98
C HIS A 36 24.76 33.51 10.89
N SER A 37 25.60 33.32 11.91
CA SER A 37 25.42 32.44 13.05
C SER A 37 24.68 33.17 14.17
N SER A 38 23.63 32.56 14.70
CA SER A 38 23.18 32.81 16.07
C SER A 38 22.29 31.66 16.54
N ASN A 39 22.88 30.72 17.28
CA ASN A 39 22.16 29.89 18.24
C ASN A 39 21.86 30.73 19.48
N PRO A 40 20.67 30.57 20.07
CA PRO A 40 20.64 30.07 21.43
C PRO A 40 19.69 28.88 21.57
N GLY A 41 20.12 27.89 22.35
CA GLY A 41 19.48 26.59 22.47
C GLY A 41 18.11 26.58 23.16
N GLY A 42 17.42 25.46 22.98
CA GLY A 42 16.23 25.13 23.76
C GLY A 42 15.33 24.14 23.05
N SER A 43 15.25 22.93 23.62
CA SER A 43 14.34 21.84 23.27
C SER A 43 14.68 21.06 22.00
N SER A 44 15.65 20.14 22.13
CA SER A 44 15.75 18.97 21.26
C SER A 44 14.52 18.09 21.51
N THR A 45 13.41 18.37 20.82
CA THR A 45 12.38 17.38 20.59
C THR A 45 13.08 16.25 19.84
N VAL A 46 13.36 15.14 20.54
CA VAL A 46 13.79 13.91 19.88
C VAL A 46 12.59 13.49 19.03
N THR A 47 12.56 13.95 17.79
CA THR A 47 11.79 13.34 16.72
C THR A 47 12.29 11.91 16.67
N VAL A 48 11.53 11.00 17.29
CA VAL A 48 11.70 9.56 17.12
C VAL A 48 11.51 9.33 15.63
N GLN A 49 12.62 9.28 14.91
CA GLN A 49 12.64 9.01 13.49
C GLN A 49 12.18 7.56 13.35
N GLN A 50 10.88 7.39 13.12
CA GLN A 50 10.31 6.09 12.81
C GLN A 50 11.06 5.55 11.60
N PRO A 51 11.49 4.28 11.64
CA PRO A 51 12.19 3.69 10.51
C PRO A 51 11.34 3.86 9.27
N ASP A 52 11.95 4.36 8.20
CA ASP A 52 11.38 4.34 6.86
C ASP A 52 11.08 2.86 6.58
N ILE A 53 9.80 2.46 6.64
CA ILE A 53 9.31 1.11 6.31
C ILE A 53 9.42 0.96 4.77
N LYS A 54 10.63 1.18 4.24
CA LYS A 54 11.04 0.67 2.95
C LYS A 54 11.19 -0.82 3.12
N ILE A 55 10.04 -1.48 3.01
CA ILE A 55 9.91 -2.88 2.59
C ILE A 55 10.47 -3.85 3.65
N LEU A 56 9.76 -3.99 4.77
CA LEU A 56 9.71 -5.30 5.43
C LEU A 56 8.80 -6.17 4.57
N LYS A 57 9.36 -6.85 3.56
CA LYS A 57 8.69 -7.92 2.79
C LYS A 57 8.57 -9.14 3.71
N SER A 58 7.76 -9.05 4.76
CA SER A 58 7.84 -9.88 5.97
C SER A 58 7.35 -11.32 5.80
N ASN A 59 7.91 -12.04 4.84
CA ASN A 59 7.85 -13.49 4.77
C ASN A 59 8.87 -14.16 5.69
N MET A 60 9.70 -13.39 6.42
CA MET A 60 10.80 -13.94 7.22
C MET A 60 10.37 -15.08 8.15
N ILE A 61 9.28 -14.92 8.89
CA ILE A 61 8.77 -15.98 9.78
C ILE A 61 8.29 -17.21 9.01
N PHE A 62 7.72 -17.03 7.82
CA PHE A 62 7.29 -18.12 6.94
C PHE A 62 8.48 -18.77 6.21
N ALA A 63 9.55 -18.03 5.94
CA ALA A 63 10.82 -18.57 5.45
C ALA A 63 11.48 -19.41 6.55
N ILE A 64 11.48 -18.96 7.81
CA ILE A 64 11.93 -19.77 8.95
C ILE A 64 11.11 -21.05 9.07
N GLU A 65 9.78 -20.97 8.95
CA GLU A 65 8.92 -22.17 8.91
C GLU A 65 9.32 -23.10 7.75
N GLY A 66 9.54 -22.57 6.55
CA GLY A 66 10.01 -23.35 5.41
C GLY A 66 11.37 -24.02 5.63
N LEU A 67 12.29 -23.34 6.31
CA LEU A 67 13.60 -23.87 6.70
C LEU A 67 13.46 -25.00 7.74
N VAL A 68 12.48 -24.90 8.65
CA VAL A 68 12.10 -25.98 9.58
C VAL A 68 11.59 -27.19 8.80
N GLU A 69 10.68 -27.01 7.85
CA GLU A 69 10.15 -28.11 7.02
C GLU A 69 11.24 -28.77 6.15
N LYS A 70 12.26 -28.01 5.75
CA LYS A 70 13.41 -28.52 5.02
C LYS A 70 14.34 -29.39 5.87
N GLY A 71 14.36 -29.20 7.19
CA GLY A 71 15.24 -29.92 8.10
C GLY A 71 16.65 -29.32 8.25
N GLY A 72 16.82 -28.01 8.01
CA GLY A 72 18.06 -27.27 8.30
C GLY A 72 19.23 -27.42 7.32
N ALA A 73 19.22 -28.43 6.43
CA ALA A 73 20.24 -28.59 5.40
C ALA A 73 19.99 -27.64 4.22
N ILE A 74 20.79 -26.56 4.13
CA ILE A 74 20.65 -25.51 3.11
C ILE A 74 21.88 -25.44 2.21
N ASN A 75 21.65 -25.69 0.93
CA ASN A 75 22.59 -25.42 -0.16
C ASN A 75 22.11 -24.20 -0.98
N PRO A 76 22.99 -23.53 -1.75
CA PRO A 76 22.55 -22.54 -2.74
C PRO A 76 21.45 -23.09 -3.64
N TYR A 77 20.43 -22.28 -3.89
CA TYR A 77 19.23 -22.62 -4.67
C TYR A 77 18.34 -23.71 -4.04
N SER A 78 18.49 -23.97 -2.73
CA SER A 78 17.54 -24.82 -2.03
C SER A 78 16.14 -24.23 -2.12
N SER A 79 15.18 -25.08 -2.45
CA SER A 79 13.77 -24.74 -2.35
C SER A 79 13.26 -25.02 -0.93
N ILE A 80 12.54 -24.04 -0.38
CA ILE A 80 11.77 -24.17 0.86
C ILE A 80 10.28 -23.88 0.59
N PRO A 81 9.36 -24.56 1.28
CA PRO A 81 7.95 -24.21 1.23
C PRO A 81 7.73 -22.89 2.00
N VAL A 82 7.09 -21.91 1.36
CA VAL A 82 6.72 -20.65 2.01
C VAL A 82 5.25 -20.41 1.79
N ASN A 83 4.48 -20.46 2.89
CA ASN A 83 3.04 -20.30 2.87
C ASN A 83 2.62 -19.22 3.88
N ALA A 84 2.42 -18.00 3.39
CA ALA A 84 2.03 -16.85 4.20
C ALA A 84 0.52 -16.80 4.52
N ASN A 85 -0.22 -17.89 4.33
CA ASN A 85 -1.65 -17.95 4.63
C ASN A 85 -1.91 -18.03 6.13
N LEU A 86 -3.02 -17.44 6.56
CA LEU A 86 -3.46 -17.46 7.96
C LEU A 86 -4.67 -18.40 8.16
N PRO A 87 -4.90 -18.91 9.38
CA PRO A 87 -3.93 -19.00 10.48
C PRO A 87 -2.62 -19.69 10.08
N ALA A 88 -1.50 -19.19 10.61
CA ALA A 88 -0.16 -19.69 10.33
C ALA A 88 0.12 -21.02 11.06
N PHE A 89 1.25 -21.66 10.74
CA PHE A 89 1.78 -22.82 11.47
C PHE A 89 0.82 -24.02 11.58
N LYS A 90 -0.01 -24.23 10.55
CA LYS A 90 -1.04 -25.29 10.52
C LYS A 90 -0.49 -26.72 10.38
N GLY A 91 0.76 -26.89 9.97
CA GLY A 91 1.34 -28.22 9.83
C GLY A 91 1.60 -28.91 11.18
N GLY A 92 1.93 -30.19 11.13
CA GLY A 92 2.21 -30.99 12.32
C GLY A 92 3.46 -30.53 13.08
N ASP A 93 3.61 -31.03 14.30
CA ASP A 93 4.79 -30.82 15.12
C ASP A 93 6.07 -31.28 14.41
N THR A 94 7.14 -30.55 14.64
CA THR A 94 8.46 -30.78 14.04
C THR A 94 9.52 -30.98 15.13
N PRO A 95 10.62 -31.70 14.85
CA PRO A 95 11.79 -31.64 15.72
C PRO A 95 12.38 -30.23 15.72
N LYS A 96 13.08 -29.86 16.79
CA LYS A 96 13.90 -28.64 16.78
C LYS A 96 15.04 -28.82 15.79
N VAL A 97 15.22 -27.85 14.89
CA VAL A 97 16.28 -27.84 13.89
C VAL A 97 17.27 -26.71 14.14
N ASP A 98 18.54 -26.98 13.86
CA ASP A 98 19.59 -25.97 13.78
C ASP A 98 19.74 -25.55 12.31
N ILE A 99 19.53 -24.27 12.04
CA ILE A 99 19.57 -23.68 10.71
C ILE A 99 20.84 -22.85 10.60
N THR A 100 21.80 -23.33 9.81
CA THR A 100 23.08 -22.66 9.61
C THR A 100 23.22 -22.22 8.15
N ILE A 101 23.29 -20.91 7.93
CA ILE A 101 23.53 -20.32 6.61
C ILE A 101 24.65 -19.29 6.79
N PRO A 102 25.93 -19.71 6.70
CA PRO A 102 27.07 -18.94 7.20
C PRO A 102 27.45 -17.74 6.34
N VAL A 103 26.92 -17.68 5.11
CA VAL A 103 27.09 -16.56 4.18
C VAL A 103 25.75 -16.33 3.45
N PRO A 104 25.46 -15.11 2.99
CA PRO A 104 24.26 -14.84 2.20
C PRO A 104 24.09 -15.83 1.05
N THR A 105 23.05 -16.64 1.12
CA THR A 105 22.80 -17.77 0.22
C THR A 105 21.44 -17.62 -0.45
N ILE A 106 21.38 -17.86 -1.76
CA ILE A 106 20.13 -17.83 -2.53
C ILE A 106 19.26 -19.01 -2.11
N ILE A 107 18.02 -18.72 -1.73
CA ILE A 107 16.97 -19.67 -1.38
C ILE A 107 15.74 -19.34 -2.23
N ILE A 108 15.06 -20.39 -2.71
CA ILE A 108 13.93 -20.26 -3.63
C ILE A 108 12.64 -20.62 -2.92
N ASP A 109 11.73 -19.65 -2.82
CA ASP A 109 10.41 -19.88 -2.27
C ASP A 109 9.60 -20.76 -3.23
N ASN A 110 9.07 -21.87 -2.70
CA ASN A 110 8.18 -22.81 -3.41
C ASN A 110 8.73 -23.37 -4.74
N GLY A 111 10.05 -23.33 -4.95
CA GLY A 111 10.68 -23.83 -6.17
C GLY A 111 10.34 -22.99 -7.41
N SER A 112 9.96 -21.73 -7.20
CA SER A 112 9.54 -20.81 -8.24
C SER A 112 10.66 -20.49 -9.23
N ASN A 113 10.31 -20.46 -10.52
CA ASN A 113 11.18 -19.97 -11.58
C ASN A 113 11.14 -18.43 -11.70
N LEU A 114 10.33 -17.75 -10.88
CA LEU A 114 10.24 -16.30 -10.87
C LEU A 114 11.28 -15.72 -9.90
N VAL A 115 12.13 -14.83 -10.42
CA VAL A 115 13.22 -14.20 -9.67
C VAL A 115 12.74 -13.41 -8.44
N ASN A 116 11.48 -12.95 -8.44
CA ASN A 116 10.90 -12.25 -7.28
C ASN A 116 10.74 -13.13 -6.04
N ASP A 117 10.76 -14.45 -6.22
CA ASP A 117 10.63 -15.46 -5.17
C ASP A 117 12.01 -16.02 -4.76
N TRP A 118 13.09 -15.37 -5.22
CA TRP A 118 14.47 -15.73 -4.89
C TRP A 118 14.97 -14.75 -3.84
N HIS A 119 15.33 -15.30 -2.69
CA HIS A 119 15.72 -14.52 -1.52
C HIS A 119 17.14 -14.87 -1.11
N CYS A 120 17.85 -13.91 -0.52
CA CYS A 120 19.19 -14.12 -0.01
C CYS A 120 19.17 -14.06 1.51
N TYR A 121 19.42 -15.20 2.14
CA TYR A 121 19.40 -15.31 3.60
C TYR A 121 20.76 -15.67 4.17
N GLU A 122 21.02 -15.19 5.38
CA GLU A 122 22.12 -15.61 6.25
C GLU A 122 21.53 -15.90 7.62
N ALA A 123 22.01 -16.95 8.30
CA ALA A 123 21.51 -17.38 9.59
C ALA A 123 22.67 -17.80 10.49
N VAL A 124 22.69 -17.24 11.71
CA VAL A 124 23.75 -17.45 12.70
C VAL A 124 23.12 -17.95 13.99
N GLY A 125 23.44 -19.18 14.37
CA GLY A 125 22.90 -19.82 15.58
C GLY A 125 21.38 -19.92 15.59
N LEU A 126 20.73 -19.90 14.42
CA LEU A 126 19.28 -19.93 14.31
C LEU A 126 18.78 -21.33 14.62
N THR A 127 17.87 -21.45 15.56
CA THR A 127 17.15 -22.68 15.85
C THR A 127 15.66 -22.42 15.79
N ALA A 128 14.91 -23.39 15.26
CA ALA A 128 13.47 -23.23 15.15
C ALA A 128 12.72 -24.56 15.30
N GLN A 129 11.47 -24.47 15.74
CA GLN A 129 10.58 -25.61 15.93
C GLN A 129 9.13 -25.18 15.76
N ARG A 130 8.36 -25.89 14.94
CA ARG A 130 6.89 -25.82 14.98
C ARG A 130 6.36 -26.84 15.99
N LYS A 131 5.56 -26.39 16.95
CA LYS A 131 4.93 -27.23 17.97
C LYS A 131 3.60 -26.63 18.41
N ASN A 132 2.53 -27.44 18.47
CA ASN A 132 1.19 -26.99 18.89
C ASN A 132 0.68 -25.75 18.11
N HIS A 133 0.91 -25.70 16.79
CA HIS A 133 0.59 -24.54 15.95
C HIS A 133 1.27 -23.22 16.35
N GLN A 134 2.40 -23.32 17.05
CA GLN A 134 3.28 -22.20 17.36
C GLN A 134 4.65 -22.42 16.73
N LEU A 135 5.31 -21.32 16.36
CA LEU A 135 6.69 -21.34 15.90
C LEU A 135 7.60 -20.81 17.01
N PHE A 136 8.51 -21.66 17.49
CA PHE A 136 9.56 -21.32 18.43
C PHE A 136 10.82 -20.99 17.64
N VAL A 137 11.45 -19.84 17.91
CA VAL A 137 12.61 -19.35 17.17
C VAL A 137 13.63 -18.72 18.13
N ASP A 138 14.90 -19.04 17.96
CA ASP A 138 16.01 -18.44 18.71
C ASP A 138 17.21 -18.25 17.76
N GLY A 139 17.98 -17.17 17.91
CA GLY A 139 19.15 -16.87 17.07
C GLY A 139 18.91 -15.76 16.06
N VAL A 140 19.72 -15.69 15.00
CA VAL A 140 19.75 -14.54 14.08
C VAL A 140 19.48 -14.96 12.64
N ILE A 141 18.66 -14.17 11.93
CA ILE A 141 18.50 -14.26 10.48
C ILE A 141 18.60 -12.87 9.84
N SER A 142 19.23 -12.80 8.68
CA SER A 142 19.37 -11.59 7.87
C SER A 142 18.90 -11.84 6.45
N GLU A 143 18.20 -10.87 5.87
CA GLU A 143 17.84 -10.86 4.45
C GLU A 143 18.73 -9.84 3.71
N TYR A 144 19.18 -10.22 2.52
CA TYR A 144 20.00 -9.41 1.63
C TYR A 144 19.32 -9.24 0.28
N ARG A 145 19.67 -8.17 -0.44
CA ARG A 145 19.16 -7.97 -1.80
C ARG A 145 19.78 -9.00 -2.72
N TYR A 146 18.94 -9.71 -3.47
CA TYR A 146 19.34 -10.47 -4.64
C TYR A 146 19.64 -9.53 -5.81
N ASP A 147 20.83 -9.64 -6.39
CA ASP A 147 21.24 -8.90 -7.58
C ASP A 147 20.98 -9.74 -8.83
N MET A 148 19.99 -9.31 -9.62
CA MET A 148 19.58 -9.98 -10.86
C MET A 148 20.65 -9.89 -11.95
N LYS A 149 21.51 -8.86 -11.95
CA LYS A 149 22.53 -8.69 -12.99
C LYS A 149 23.67 -9.68 -12.81
N THR A 150 24.07 -9.92 -11.57
CA THR A 150 25.17 -10.83 -11.25
C THR A 150 24.67 -12.22 -10.85
N ASN A 151 23.36 -12.41 -10.73
CA ASN A 151 22.73 -13.64 -10.24
C ASN A 151 23.37 -14.10 -8.91
N ALA A 152 23.47 -13.19 -7.95
CA ALA A 152 24.15 -13.42 -6.68
C ALA A 152 23.50 -12.63 -5.54
N CYS A 153 23.79 -13.02 -4.31
CA CYS A 153 23.47 -12.21 -3.14
C CYS A 153 24.39 -10.99 -3.09
N SER A 154 23.80 -9.79 -2.99
CA SER A 154 24.55 -8.56 -2.78
C SER A 154 24.94 -8.38 -1.32
N SER A 155 25.81 -7.41 -1.04
CA SER A 155 26.15 -6.98 0.32
C SER A 155 25.12 -6.04 0.96
N GLU A 156 24.07 -5.63 0.23
CA GLU A 156 23.03 -4.76 0.77
C GLU A 156 22.10 -5.57 1.68
N SER A 157 22.26 -5.40 3.00
CA SER A 157 21.32 -5.92 3.99
C SER A 157 19.97 -5.20 3.88
N LEU A 158 18.90 -5.98 3.72
CA LEU A 158 17.51 -5.52 3.72
C LEU A 158 16.93 -5.51 5.13
N GLY A 159 17.38 -6.42 6.00
CA GLY A 159 17.03 -6.42 7.41
C GLY A 159 17.67 -7.57 8.16
N THR A 160 17.89 -7.37 9.46
CA THR A 160 18.39 -8.40 10.39
C THR A 160 17.45 -8.49 11.58
N TYR A 161 17.13 -9.73 11.97
CA TYR A 161 16.27 -10.06 13.09
C TYR A 161 17.01 -10.96 14.07
N VAL A 162 16.96 -10.60 15.34
CA VAL A 162 17.50 -11.37 16.46
C VAL A 162 16.32 -11.86 17.27
N PHE A 163 16.18 -13.17 17.38
CA PHE A 163 15.17 -13.83 18.19
C PHE A 163 15.82 -14.34 19.48
N ASN A 164 15.20 -14.06 20.61
CA ASN A 164 15.61 -14.49 21.94
C ASN A 164 14.50 -15.38 22.51
N ASN A 165 14.55 -16.68 22.19
CA ASN A 165 13.50 -17.66 22.53
C ASN A 165 12.09 -17.15 22.20
N ALA A 166 11.92 -16.56 21.01
CA ALA A 166 10.66 -16.03 20.53
C ALA A 166 9.66 -17.16 20.26
N VAL A 167 8.39 -16.92 20.57
CA VAL A 167 7.29 -17.85 20.31
C VAL A 167 6.19 -17.09 19.57
N PHE A 168 5.86 -17.53 18.36
CA PHE A 168 4.81 -16.95 17.53
C PHE A 168 3.61 -17.89 17.52
N ASP A 169 2.41 -17.32 17.72
CA ASP A 169 1.16 -18.05 17.52
C ASP A 169 0.70 -18.05 16.06
N ASN A 170 -0.39 -18.76 15.79
CA ASN A 170 -0.98 -18.85 14.46
C ASN A 170 -1.59 -17.52 13.95
N ALA A 171 -1.67 -16.49 14.80
CA ALA A 171 -2.04 -15.13 14.44
C ALA A 171 -0.82 -14.23 14.24
N LEU A 172 0.41 -14.78 14.28
CA LEU A 172 1.67 -14.05 14.15
C LEU A 172 1.95 -13.07 15.30
N THR A 173 1.26 -13.24 16.44
CA THR A 173 1.60 -12.51 17.67
C THR A 173 2.67 -13.29 18.40
N PHE A 174 3.68 -12.59 18.94
CA PHE A 174 4.68 -13.24 19.78
C PHE A 174 4.45 -12.99 21.27
N ALA A 175 4.74 -14.03 22.07
CA ALA A 175 4.32 -14.14 23.47
C ALA A 175 5.01 -13.12 24.40
N THR A 176 6.26 -12.76 24.12
CA THR A 176 7.10 -11.98 25.05
C THR A 176 7.62 -10.71 24.39
N VAL A 177 7.31 -9.55 24.98
CA VAL A 177 7.85 -8.26 24.52
C VAL A 177 9.39 -8.28 24.56
N GLY A 178 10.04 -7.84 23.49
CA GLY A 178 11.50 -7.82 23.39
C GLY A 178 12.14 -9.17 23.05
N SER A 179 11.36 -10.24 22.85
CA SER A 179 11.90 -11.51 22.34
C SER A 179 12.38 -11.42 20.89
N VAL A 180 12.06 -10.32 20.19
CA VAL A 180 12.53 -10.07 18.83
C VAL A 180 13.06 -8.64 18.73
N VAL A 181 14.24 -8.50 18.16
CA VAL A 181 14.93 -7.23 17.93
C VAL A 181 15.27 -7.13 16.45
N THR A 182 15.09 -5.97 15.85
CA THR A 182 15.58 -5.68 14.50
C THR A 182 16.79 -4.76 14.54
N LYS A 183 17.77 -4.99 13.66
CA LYS A 183 18.89 -4.05 13.47
C LYS A 183 18.59 -3.15 12.29
N ASN A 184 18.61 -1.84 12.50
CA ASN A 184 18.55 -0.90 11.39
C ASN A 184 19.87 -0.86 10.62
N LYS A 185 19.91 -0.13 9.50
CA LYS A 185 21.12 0.00 8.65
C LYS A 185 22.34 0.60 9.37
N SER A 186 22.13 1.25 10.51
CA SER A 186 23.19 1.81 11.37
C SER A 186 23.67 0.83 12.44
N GLY A 187 23.14 -0.40 12.45
CA GLY A 187 23.47 -1.43 13.43
C GLY A 187 22.78 -1.25 14.79
N ILE A 188 21.90 -0.26 14.93
CA ILE A 188 21.15 -0.02 16.17
C ILE A 188 20.04 -1.05 16.28
N GLU A 189 20.00 -1.72 17.42
CA GLU A 189 18.99 -2.68 17.81
C GLU A 189 17.73 -1.98 18.34
N VAL A 190 16.58 -2.37 17.80
CA VAL A 190 15.27 -1.86 18.22
C VAL A 190 14.36 -3.06 18.48
N ASN A 191 13.74 -3.09 19.67
CA ASN A 191 12.73 -4.10 19.99
C ASN A 191 11.58 -4.00 18.99
N LEU A 192 11.24 -5.12 18.37
CA LEU A 192 10.03 -5.20 17.57
C LEU A 192 8.83 -5.27 18.54
N PRO A 193 7.73 -4.57 18.25
CA PRO A 193 6.48 -4.72 19.00
C PRO A 193 5.81 -6.08 18.72
N THR A 194 5.07 -6.61 19.71
CA THR A 194 4.38 -7.92 19.63
C THR A 194 3.39 -8.04 18.47
N TYR A 195 2.91 -6.92 17.95
CA TYR A 195 1.94 -6.84 16.88
C TYR A 195 2.55 -6.65 15.48
N GLN A 196 3.87 -6.51 15.34
CA GLN A 196 4.46 -6.05 14.09
C GLN A 196 4.17 -7.00 12.91
N PHE A 197 4.26 -8.32 13.11
CA PHE A 197 4.03 -9.29 12.04
C PHE A 197 2.55 -9.39 11.63
N ILE A 198 1.62 -9.35 12.60
CA ILE A 198 0.19 -9.32 12.28
C ILE A 198 -0.22 -8.00 11.58
N ALA A 199 0.39 -6.87 11.95
CA ALA A 199 0.17 -5.59 11.27
C ALA A 199 0.66 -5.62 9.81
N LEU A 200 1.81 -6.25 9.55
CA LEU A 200 2.33 -6.44 8.19
C LEU A 200 1.44 -7.37 7.36
N ALA A 201 0.95 -8.47 7.95
CA ALA A 201 0.00 -9.37 7.31
C ALA A 201 -1.33 -8.67 6.99
N TYR A 202 -1.84 -7.85 7.91
CA TYR A 202 -3.01 -7.00 7.68
C TYR A 202 -2.76 -6.00 6.54
N GLY A 203 -1.61 -5.32 6.53
CA GLY A 203 -1.22 -4.41 5.45
C GLY A 203 -1.24 -5.11 4.08
N HIS A 204 -0.69 -6.32 3.99
CA HIS A 204 -0.76 -7.11 2.75
C HIS A 204 -2.21 -7.40 2.31
N GLN A 205 -3.09 -7.79 3.24
CA GLN A 205 -4.52 -7.98 2.94
C GLN A 205 -5.20 -6.67 2.50
N SER A 206 -4.90 -5.55 3.17
CA SER A 206 -5.42 -4.23 2.81
C SER A 206 -4.98 -3.81 1.40
N LYS A 207 -3.71 -4.03 1.06
CA LYS A 207 -3.17 -3.80 -0.29
C LYS A 207 -3.89 -4.64 -1.35
N GLN A 208 -4.15 -5.91 -1.07
CA GLN A 208 -4.88 -6.79 -1.99
C GLN A 208 -6.34 -6.37 -2.17
N ARG A 209 -7.00 -5.91 -1.09
CA ARG A 209 -8.40 -5.47 -1.10
C ARG A 209 -8.58 -4.11 -1.75
N PHE A 210 -7.78 -3.12 -1.35
CA PHE A 210 -8.02 -1.72 -1.67
C PHE A 210 -6.96 -1.06 -2.56
N GLY A 211 -5.75 -1.59 -2.55
CA GLY A 211 -4.63 -1.04 -3.32
C GLY A 211 -3.48 -0.51 -2.48
N ASP A 212 -2.33 -0.35 -3.11
CA ASP A 212 -1.08 0.05 -2.44
C ASP A 212 -1.13 1.46 -1.85
N ALA A 213 -1.68 2.45 -2.58
CA ALA A 213 -1.80 3.81 -2.07
C ALA A 213 -2.74 3.90 -0.85
N TRP A 214 -3.85 3.16 -0.87
CA TRP A 214 -4.78 3.15 0.26
C TRP A 214 -4.15 2.55 1.51
N GLU A 215 -3.47 1.41 1.36
CA GLU A 215 -2.73 0.78 2.46
C GLU A 215 -1.67 1.71 3.03
N LEU A 216 -0.84 2.33 2.18
CA LEU A 216 0.21 3.26 2.61
C LEU A 216 -0.35 4.48 3.35
N MET A 217 -1.49 5.01 2.89
CA MET A 217 -2.17 6.14 3.54
C MET A 217 -2.69 5.76 4.94
N GLN A 218 -3.16 4.52 5.13
CA GLN A 218 -3.68 4.04 6.41
C GLN A 218 -2.60 3.49 7.36
N ARG A 219 -1.49 2.97 6.82
CA ARG A 219 -0.46 2.26 7.59
C ARG A 219 -0.02 3.00 8.84
N ASN A 220 0.38 4.26 8.71
CA ASN A 220 0.85 5.05 9.85
C ASN A 220 -0.23 5.26 10.93
N LYS A 221 -1.51 5.32 10.53
CA LYS A 221 -2.64 5.47 11.46
C LYS A 221 -2.91 4.16 12.21
N ILE A 222 -2.83 3.03 11.49
CA ILE A 222 -2.95 1.69 12.06
C ILE A 222 -1.78 1.40 13.00
N ASP A 223 -0.55 1.72 12.61
CA ASP A 223 0.64 1.51 13.44
C ASP A 223 0.60 2.38 14.70
N ALA A 224 0.11 3.62 14.60
CA ALA A 224 -0.11 4.48 15.76
C ALA A 224 -1.16 3.90 16.71
N ALA A 225 -2.30 3.42 16.19
CA ALA A 225 -3.33 2.78 17.00
C ALA A 225 -2.84 1.47 17.64
N ALA A 226 -2.13 0.63 16.88
CA ALA A 226 -1.54 -0.61 17.37
C ALA A 226 -0.46 -0.37 18.44
N LYS A 227 0.26 0.75 18.38
CA LYS A 227 1.20 1.15 19.43
C LYS A 227 0.51 1.39 20.78
N ASP A 228 -0.71 1.95 20.74
CA ASP A 228 -1.48 2.26 21.96
C ASP A 228 -2.12 1.01 22.57
N VAL A 229 -2.65 0.10 21.73
CA VAL A 229 -3.45 -1.03 22.23
C VAL A 229 -2.78 -2.40 22.07
N GLY A 230 -1.74 -2.53 21.26
CA GLY A 230 -1.05 -3.79 20.99
C GLY A 230 -1.79 -4.73 20.04
N ALA A 231 -1.41 -6.01 20.05
CA ALA A 231 -1.91 -7.03 19.12
C ALA A 231 -3.42 -7.28 19.19
N ARG A 232 -4.08 -6.94 20.31
CA ARG A 232 -5.54 -7.07 20.49
C ARG A 232 -6.38 -6.25 19.50
N MET A 233 -5.77 -5.28 18.81
CA MET A 233 -6.43 -4.54 17.73
C MET A 233 -6.70 -5.43 16.51
N PHE A 234 -6.00 -6.55 16.36
CA PHE A 234 -6.10 -7.41 15.20
C PHE A 234 -6.82 -8.70 15.59
N ALA A 235 -7.97 -8.94 14.97
CA ALA A 235 -8.77 -10.14 15.15
C ALA A 235 -8.64 -11.04 13.92
N LEU A 236 -8.07 -12.23 14.10
CA LEU A 236 -7.95 -13.23 13.04
C LEU A 236 -9.23 -14.08 12.96
N ASP A 237 -9.86 -14.11 11.79
CA ASP A 237 -10.87 -15.11 11.47
C ASP A 237 -10.18 -16.43 11.12
N ALA A 238 -10.36 -17.44 11.99
CA ALA A 238 -9.73 -18.74 11.84
C ALA A 238 -10.20 -19.53 10.60
N SER A 239 -11.38 -19.22 10.07
CA SER A 239 -11.96 -19.91 8.92
C SER A 239 -11.46 -19.34 7.59
N SER A 240 -11.41 -18.01 7.48
CA SER A 240 -11.04 -17.31 6.25
C SER A 240 -9.57 -16.91 6.19
N GLY A 241 -8.89 -16.82 7.34
CA GLY A 241 -7.54 -16.26 7.44
C GLY A 241 -7.51 -14.72 7.35
N ASN A 242 -8.68 -14.07 7.27
CA ASN A 242 -8.75 -12.62 7.22
C ASN A 242 -8.48 -12.00 8.60
N ILE A 243 -7.73 -10.90 8.60
CA ILE A 243 -7.52 -10.07 9.78
C ILE A 243 -8.48 -8.88 9.70
N HIS A 244 -9.25 -8.68 10.77
CA HIS A 244 -10.14 -7.55 10.98
C HIS A 244 -9.58 -6.65 12.09
N LEU A 245 -9.86 -5.36 12.02
CA LEU A 245 -9.48 -4.44 13.09
C LEU A 245 -10.57 -4.41 14.15
N ASN A 246 -10.22 -4.78 15.38
CA ASN A 246 -11.05 -4.62 16.56
C ASN A 246 -10.72 -3.30 17.26
N LEU A 247 -11.58 -2.30 17.06
CA LEU A 247 -11.37 -0.96 17.62
C LEU A 247 -11.95 -0.80 19.04
N GLY A 248 -12.59 -1.82 19.62
CA GLY A 248 -13.28 -1.71 20.92
C GLY A 248 -12.37 -1.40 22.11
N SER A 249 -11.06 -1.45 21.91
CA SER A 249 -10.05 -1.09 22.92
C SER A 249 -9.32 0.23 22.65
N LEU A 250 -9.67 0.93 21.57
CA LEU A 250 -9.16 2.28 21.28
C LEU A 250 -10.04 3.33 21.97
N ASN A 251 -9.38 4.28 22.63
CA ASN A 251 -10.03 5.39 23.35
C ASN A 251 -9.84 6.74 22.63
N ASN A 252 -9.43 6.72 21.37
CA ASN A 252 -9.11 7.92 20.59
C ASN A 252 -9.59 7.79 19.13
N ASP A 253 -9.55 8.91 18.41
CA ASP A 253 -9.91 8.99 16.99
C ASP A 253 -8.70 8.67 16.09
N ALA A 254 -7.81 7.74 16.48
CA ALA A 254 -6.71 7.29 15.63
C ALA A 254 -7.24 6.52 14.41
N LEU A 255 -8.26 5.69 14.64
CA LEU A 255 -9.03 4.95 13.64
C LEU A 255 -10.51 5.08 13.94
N ILE A 256 -11.34 4.99 12.92
CA ILE A 256 -12.80 5.16 13.03
C ILE A 256 -13.44 3.94 12.39
N ASP A 257 -14.22 3.18 13.16
CA ASP A 257 -14.90 2.00 12.64
C ASP A 257 -16.03 2.44 11.72
N PHE A 258 -16.03 1.98 10.47
CA PHE A 258 -17.17 2.17 9.58
C PHE A 258 -18.49 1.82 10.27
N ALA A 259 -18.56 0.70 11.00
CA ALA A 259 -19.78 0.24 11.65
C ALA A 259 -20.34 1.24 12.68
N SER A 260 -19.50 2.11 13.25
CA SER A 260 -19.90 3.15 14.22
C SER A 260 -20.51 4.41 13.58
N LEU A 261 -20.38 4.57 12.26
CA LEU A 261 -20.78 5.77 11.54
C LEU A 261 -22.19 5.66 10.95
N ASP A 262 -22.95 6.76 11.02
CA ASP A 262 -24.24 6.90 10.37
C ASP A 262 -24.09 6.85 8.83
N LYS A 263 -24.81 5.92 8.22
CA LYS A 263 -24.70 5.62 6.78
C LYS A 263 -25.26 6.73 5.90
N HIS A 264 -26.33 7.38 6.35
CA HIS A 264 -26.89 8.52 5.63
C HIS A 264 -25.94 9.71 5.69
N GLN A 265 -25.30 9.96 6.83
CA GLN A 265 -24.32 11.02 6.97
C GLN A 265 -23.05 10.77 6.14
N ILE A 266 -22.61 9.51 6.02
CA ILE A 266 -21.54 9.13 5.07
C ILE A 266 -21.95 9.57 3.67
N LEU A 267 -23.10 9.10 3.17
CA LEU A 267 -23.53 9.41 1.79
C LEU A 267 -23.80 10.89 1.56
N ASN A 268 -24.23 11.63 2.58
CA ASN A 268 -24.43 13.08 2.49
C ASN A 268 -23.11 13.88 2.62
N GLY A 269 -21.96 13.22 2.81
CA GLY A 269 -20.68 13.89 3.02
C GLY A 269 -20.64 14.75 4.29
N SER A 270 -21.43 14.38 5.31
CA SER A 270 -21.81 15.27 6.42
C SER A 270 -21.38 14.84 7.82
N ILE A 271 -20.56 13.78 7.93
CA ILE A 271 -20.13 13.25 9.24
C ILE A 271 -19.35 14.30 10.05
N TRP A 272 -18.46 15.05 9.38
CA TRP A 272 -17.60 16.08 10.01
C TRP A 272 -17.64 17.41 9.24
N GLY A 273 -18.78 17.73 8.64
CA GLY A 273 -18.93 18.93 7.83
C GLY A 273 -20.21 18.90 7.02
N MET A 274 -20.24 19.66 5.92
CA MET A 274 -21.34 19.62 4.95
C MET A 274 -20.77 19.62 3.54
N ALA A 275 -21.40 18.84 2.65
CA ALA A 275 -20.97 18.78 1.26
C ALA A 275 -20.95 20.17 0.61
N GLY A 276 -19.87 20.48 -0.10
CA GLY A 276 -19.68 21.78 -0.75
C GLY A 276 -19.31 22.95 0.19
N GLN A 277 -19.16 22.71 1.50
CA GLN A 277 -18.75 23.75 2.46
C GLN A 277 -17.48 23.39 3.23
N GLY A 278 -16.67 24.40 3.54
CA GLY A 278 -15.47 24.25 4.38
C GLY A 278 -14.39 23.39 3.72
N VAL A 279 -13.78 22.51 4.50
CA VAL A 279 -12.74 21.57 4.06
C VAL A 279 -13.14 20.18 4.54
N ALA A 280 -12.93 19.16 3.70
CA ALA A 280 -13.14 17.77 4.13
C ALA A 280 -12.18 17.41 5.26
N ASP A 281 -12.71 16.82 6.34
CA ASP A 281 -11.92 16.45 7.51
C ASP A 281 -10.99 15.25 7.23
N GLU A 282 -9.73 15.29 7.66
CA GLU A 282 -8.77 14.19 7.48
C GLU A 282 -9.23 12.88 8.15
N LYS A 283 -10.22 12.93 9.07
CA LYS A 283 -10.88 11.75 9.63
C LYS A 283 -11.52 10.85 8.58
N TRP A 284 -11.87 11.34 7.38
CA TRP A 284 -12.29 10.48 6.26
C TRP A 284 -11.25 9.41 5.92
N CYS A 285 -9.96 9.75 6.01
CA CYS A 285 -8.85 8.84 5.77
C CYS A 285 -8.58 7.86 6.93
N LYS A 286 -9.26 8.03 8.06
CA LYS A 286 -9.14 7.18 9.26
C LYS A 286 -10.24 6.11 9.34
N ILE A 287 -11.19 6.11 8.41
CA ILE A 287 -12.28 5.13 8.37
C ILE A 287 -11.70 3.77 7.96
N VAL A 288 -11.89 2.76 8.80
CA VAL A 288 -11.46 1.37 8.57
C VAL A 288 -12.66 0.42 8.66
N ASN A 289 -12.43 -0.87 8.41
CA ASN A 289 -13.49 -1.88 8.32
C ASN A 289 -14.58 -1.50 7.30
N ILE A 290 -14.19 -0.82 6.22
CA ILE A 290 -15.06 -0.47 5.11
C ILE A 290 -15.52 -1.79 4.45
N PRO A 291 -16.82 -1.96 4.15
CA PRO A 291 -17.30 -3.13 3.42
C PRO A 291 -16.53 -3.29 2.11
N ASP A 292 -16.03 -4.49 1.84
CA ASP A 292 -15.14 -4.81 0.72
C ASP A 292 -15.83 -5.66 -0.37
N ASP A 293 -17.14 -5.86 -0.25
CA ASP A 293 -17.95 -6.50 -1.29
C ASP A 293 -18.32 -5.52 -2.43
N LEU A 294 -18.86 -6.09 -3.51
CA LEU A 294 -19.23 -5.39 -4.74
C LEU A 294 -20.73 -5.06 -4.82
N SER A 295 -21.45 -5.09 -3.70
CA SER A 295 -22.83 -4.60 -3.67
C SER A 295 -22.88 -3.11 -3.99
N GLN A 296 -24.03 -2.67 -4.51
CA GLN A 296 -24.24 -1.27 -4.87
C GLN A 296 -24.04 -0.34 -3.65
N GLU A 297 -24.47 -0.75 -2.46
CA GLU A 297 -24.31 0.04 -1.24
C GLU A 297 -22.85 0.13 -0.80
N SER A 298 -22.11 -0.98 -0.79
CA SER A 298 -20.67 -0.99 -0.47
C SER A 298 -19.88 -0.09 -1.42
N ILE A 299 -20.20 -0.12 -2.72
CA ILE A 299 -19.58 0.77 -3.72
C ILE A 299 -19.86 2.25 -3.42
N LYS A 300 -21.09 2.62 -3.00
CA LYS A 300 -21.41 4.01 -2.63
C LYS A 300 -20.55 4.48 -1.45
N TYR A 301 -20.47 3.68 -0.38
CA TYR A 301 -19.68 4.02 0.80
C TYR A 301 -18.20 4.12 0.48
N GLN A 302 -17.64 3.12 -0.21
CA GLN A 302 -16.25 3.12 -0.67
C GLN A 302 -15.95 4.38 -1.49
N SER A 303 -16.86 4.77 -2.38
CA SER A 303 -16.68 5.92 -3.28
C SER A 303 -16.64 7.25 -2.54
N ILE A 304 -17.58 7.46 -1.62
CA ILE A 304 -17.64 8.70 -0.84
C ILE A 304 -16.48 8.78 0.15
N ILE A 305 -16.17 7.69 0.85
CA ILE A 305 -15.07 7.66 1.81
C ILE A 305 -13.73 7.93 1.12
N SER A 306 -13.43 7.24 0.01
CA SER A 306 -12.15 7.44 -0.70
C SER A 306 -12.05 8.81 -1.38
N THR A 307 -13.15 9.34 -1.93
CA THR A 307 -13.15 10.68 -2.54
C THR A 307 -13.01 11.78 -1.49
N ASN A 308 -13.71 11.68 -0.35
CA ASN A 308 -13.59 12.68 0.72
C ASN A 308 -12.26 12.56 1.47
N CYS A 309 -11.69 11.36 1.59
CA CYS A 309 -10.30 11.21 2.02
C CYS A 309 -9.36 11.92 1.05
N ALA A 310 -9.54 11.72 -0.26
CA ALA A 310 -8.73 12.43 -1.27
C ALA A 310 -8.84 13.97 -1.14
N ARG A 311 -10.06 14.48 -0.95
CA ARG A 311 -10.35 15.91 -0.83
C ARG A 311 -9.89 16.54 0.49
N SER A 312 -9.61 15.74 1.52
CA SER A 312 -9.22 16.22 2.85
C SER A 312 -7.78 16.72 2.96
N THR A 313 -6.93 16.39 1.99
CA THR A 313 -5.51 16.74 2.02
C THR A 313 -5.10 17.52 0.76
N LEU A 314 -4.04 18.32 0.88
CA LEU A 314 -3.42 18.99 -0.26
C LEU A 314 -2.85 17.95 -1.23
N ARG A 315 -3.06 18.15 -2.54
CA ARG A 315 -2.54 17.28 -3.59
C ARG A 315 -1.92 18.06 -4.73
N TYR A 316 -0.76 17.62 -5.17
CA TYR A 316 -0.19 18.00 -6.44
C TYR A 316 -0.90 17.23 -7.55
N CYS A 317 -1.55 17.97 -8.46
CA CYS A 317 -2.11 17.43 -9.69
C CYS A 317 -1.22 17.82 -10.88
N ASP A 318 -0.86 16.86 -11.74
CA ASP A 318 -0.05 17.11 -12.93
C ASP A 318 -0.88 17.76 -14.06
N LEU A 319 -0.19 18.50 -14.94
CA LEU A 319 -0.79 19.22 -16.07
C LEU A 319 -1.50 18.23 -16.99
N PHE A 320 -2.69 18.59 -17.48
CA PHE A 320 -3.37 17.81 -18.52
C PHE A 320 -4.03 18.70 -19.56
N GLY A 321 -3.52 18.64 -20.80
CA GLY A 321 -3.98 19.50 -21.89
C GLY A 321 -3.85 20.99 -21.55
N SER A 322 -4.64 21.82 -22.22
CA SER A 322 -4.72 23.26 -21.97
C SER A 322 -5.70 23.65 -20.86
N SER A 323 -6.63 22.76 -20.51
CA SER A 323 -7.74 23.06 -19.59
C SER A 323 -7.43 22.78 -18.11
N PHE A 324 -6.43 21.95 -17.81
CA PHE A 324 -6.08 21.59 -16.44
C PHE A 324 -4.65 22.00 -16.11
N SER A 325 -4.52 23.03 -15.28
CA SER A 325 -3.21 23.47 -14.77
C SER A 325 -2.64 22.47 -13.78
N SER A 326 -1.31 22.32 -13.81
CA SER A 326 -0.58 21.63 -12.75
C SER A 326 -0.46 22.51 -11.52
N GLY A 327 -0.35 21.89 -10.34
CA GLY A 327 0.03 22.59 -9.13
C GLY A 327 -0.46 21.89 -7.87
N ASN A 328 -0.21 22.55 -6.73
CA ASN A 328 -0.75 22.14 -5.45
C ASN A 328 -2.20 22.63 -5.33
N TYR A 329 -3.14 21.69 -5.38
CA TYR A 329 -4.55 21.93 -5.09
C TYR A 329 -4.75 21.77 -3.58
N PRO A 330 -5.29 22.79 -2.89
CA PRO A 330 -5.53 22.71 -1.45
C PRO A 330 -6.61 21.65 -1.16
N SER A 331 -6.72 21.26 0.10
CA SER A 331 -7.88 20.51 0.58
C SER A 331 -9.17 21.28 0.28
N VAL A 332 -10.23 20.57 -0.12
CA VAL A 332 -11.50 21.14 -0.60
C VAL A 332 -12.69 20.58 0.18
N PRO A 333 -13.89 21.20 0.10
CA PRO A 333 -15.07 20.71 0.83
C PRO A 333 -15.36 19.23 0.58
N PRO A 334 -15.99 18.50 1.53
CA PRO A 334 -16.47 17.16 1.26
C PRO A 334 -17.57 17.17 0.19
N ILE A 335 -17.88 15.99 -0.32
CA ILE A 335 -18.85 15.77 -1.40
C ILE A 335 -19.90 14.74 -0.98
N ALA A 336 -21.11 14.89 -1.49
CA ALA A 336 -22.22 13.98 -1.27
C ALA A 336 -22.44 13.03 -2.45
N TRP A 337 -23.03 11.88 -2.20
CA TRP A 337 -23.53 10.96 -3.21
C TRP A 337 -24.81 11.52 -3.84
N ASP A 338 -24.94 11.42 -5.17
CA ASP A 338 -26.12 11.82 -5.91
C ASP A 338 -26.50 10.76 -6.94
N ASN A 339 -27.72 10.21 -6.82
CA ASN A 339 -28.19 9.10 -7.67
C ASN A 339 -28.36 9.50 -9.15
N GLY A 340 -28.70 10.76 -9.44
CA GLY A 340 -28.79 11.26 -10.81
C GLY A 340 -27.40 11.32 -11.46
N THR A 341 -26.42 11.84 -10.72
CA THR A 341 -25.01 11.87 -11.11
C THR A 341 -24.46 10.45 -11.31
N ALA A 342 -24.83 9.50 -10.46
CA ALA A 342 -24.44 8.10 -10.62
C ALA A 342 -25.06 7.44 -11.87
N SER A 343 -26.32 7.78 -12.16
CA SER A 343 -26.99 7.31 -13.39
C SER A 343 -26.32 7.87 -14.64
N ASN A 344 -25.87 9.13 -14.61
CA ASN A 344 -25.07 9.72 -15.69
C ASN A 344 -23.74 9.00 -15.89
N ALA A 345 -23.02 8.72 -14.80
CA ALA A 345 -21.76 7.96 -14.85
C ALA A 345 -21.97 6.54 -15.40
N GLN A 346 -23.11 5.92 -15.09
CA GLN A 346 -23.46 4.59 -15.59
C GLN A 346 -23.60 4.56 -17.11
N LEU A 347 -24.16 5.60 -17.73
CA LEU A 347 -24.28 5.69 -19.20
C LEU A 347 -22.91 5.61 -19.90
N ASN A 348 -21.91 6.32 -19.38
CA ASN A 348 -20.56 6.24 -19.93
C ASN A 348 -19.92 4.87 -19.67
N SER A 349 -20.17 4.29 -18.49
CA SER A 349 -19.66 2.96 -18.11
C SER A 349 -20.21 1.85 -19.01
N ASP A 350 -21.50 1.93 -19.36
CA ASP A 350 -22.14 1.03 -20.33
C ASP A 350 -21.51 1.18 -21.73
N GLU A 351 -21.20 2.40 -22.15
CA GLU A 351 -20.58 2.65 -23.46
C GLU A 351 -19.11 2.23 -23.50
N GLN A 352 -18.35 2.44 -22.42
CA GLN A 352 -17.01 1.90 -22.25
C GLN A 352 -17.03 0.36 -22.31
N TYR A 353 -17.99 -0.29 -21.65
CA TYR A 353 -18.18 -1.73 -21.72
C TYR A 353 -18.54 -2.19 -23.14
N ARG A 354 -19.47 -1.51 -23.82
CA ARG A 354 -19.89 -1.85 -25.20
C ARG A 354 -18.71 -1.77 -26.16
N ARG A 355 -17.92 -0.70 -26.10
CA ARG A 355 -16.72 -0.49 -26.94
C ARG A 355 -15.51 -1.32 -26.50
N ASN A 356 -15.53 -1.86 -25.29
CA ASN A 356 -14.37 -2.43 -24.63
C ASN A 356 -13.16 -1.49 -24.61
N ALA A 357 -13.41 -0.21 -24.35
CA ALA A 357 -12.40 0.84 -24.42
C ALA A 357 -12.60 1.87 -23.31
N GLN A 358 -11.52 2.51 -22.89
CA GLN A 358 -11.56 3.63 -21.96
C GLN A 358 -11.86 4.93 -22.70
N GLY A 359 -12.72 5.77 -22.15
CA GLY A 359 -12.97 7.10 -22.71
C GLY A 359 -14.18 7.83 -22.13
N HIS A 360 -14.28 9.10 -22.53
CA HIS A 360 -15.43 9.98 -22.29
C HIS A 360 -16.39 9.91 -23.48
N PHE A 361 -17.12 8.80 -23.61
CA PHE A 361 -18.03 8.58 -24.74
C PHE A 361 -19.42 9.19 -24.50
N VAL A 362 -19.83 9.31 -23.24
CA VAL A 362 -21.06 9.98 -22.81
C VAL A 362 -20.73 10.91 -21.65
N VAL A 363 -20.93 12.22 -21.86
CA VAL A 363 -20.57 13.26 -20.87
C VAL A 363 -21.81 14.08 -20.53
N ASN A 364 -22.31 13.92 -19.31
CA ASN A 364 -23.51 14.57 -18.79
C ASN A 364 -23.27 15.29 -17.45
N SER A 365 -22.01 15.64 -17.15
CA SER A 365 -21.56 16.13 -15.85
C SER A 365 -20.60 17.31 -15.99
N ALA A 366 -20.37 18.04 -14.89
CA ALA A 366 -19.44 19.16 -14.84
C ALA A 366 -17.97 18.71 -14.76
N GLY A 367 -17.73 17.45 -14.37
CA GLY A 367 -16.44 16.81 -14.37
C GLY A 367 -16.62 15.29 -14.41
N GLN A 368 -15.84 14.61 -15.26
CA GLN A 368 -15.92 13.16 -15.43
C GLN A 368 -14.51 12.58 -15.38
N ASN A 369 -14.35 11.46 -14.69
CA ASN A 369 -13.18 10.60 -14.75
C ASN A 369 -13.60 9.21 -15.23
N ALA A 370 -12.78 8.55 -16.06
CA ALA A 370 -13.12 7.26 -16.62
C ALA A 370 -11.91 6.32 -16.68
N PHE A 371 -12.06 5.09 -16.19
CA PHE A 371 -11.03 4.05 -16.25
C PHE A 371 -11.60 2.68 -16.63
N VAL A 372 -10.84 1.92 -17.42
CA VAL A 372 -11.04 0.48 -17.58
C VAL A 372 -10.03 -0.26 -16.70
N LEU A 373 -10.45 -0.54 -15.46
CA LEU A 373 -9.63 -1.20 -14.43
C LEU A 373 -10.44 -2.31 -13.77
N SER A 374 -9.99 -3.56 -13.89
CA SER A 374 -10.61 -4.68 -13.15
C SER A 374 -10.23 -4.61 -11.68
N SER A 375 -11.22 -4.49 -10.78
CA SER A 375 -11.01 -4.32 -9.34
C SER A 375 -12.14 -4.96 -8.52
N ASN A 376 -11.83 -5.33 -7.27
CA ASN A 376 -12.79 -5.79 -6.25
C ASN A 376 -13.37 -4.63 -5.43
N THR A 377 -13.03 -3.38 -5.74
CA THR A 377 -13.46 -2.21 -4.98
C THR A 377 -13.50 -0.94 -5.82
N ALA A 378 -14.34 0.02 -5.42
CA ALA A 378 -14.33 1.39 -5.93
C ALA A 378 -13.18 2.25 -5.37
N ILE A 379 -12.52 1.84 -4.28
CA ILE A 379 -11.38 2.58 -3.72
C ILE A 379 -10.19 2.56 -4.68
N SER A 380 -9.92 1.44 -5.35
CA SER A 380 -8.77 1.32 -6.26
C SER A 380 -8.79 2.29 -7.45
N PRO A 381 -9.89 2.47 -8.22
CA PRO A 381 -9.91 3.49 -9.28
C PRO A 381 -9.86 4.93 -8.72
N ILE A 382 -10.40 5.19 -7.52
CA ILE A 382 -10.44 6.54 -6.93
C ILE A 382 -9.09 6.95 -6.33
N PHE A 383 -8.51 6.10 -5.47
CA PHE A 383 -7.33 6.42 -4.65
C PHE A 383 -6.06 5.67 -5.08
N GLY A 384 -6.20 4.52 -5.72
CA GLY A 384 -5.10 3.87 -6.44
C GLY A 384 -4.64 2.52 -5.91
N TYR A 385 -4.40 1.61 -6.86
CA TYR A 385 -3.78 0.31 -6.62
C TYR A 385 -2.25 0.31 -6.74
N THR A 386 -1.67 1.37 -7.31
CA THR A 386 -0.22 1.58 -7.41
C THR A 386 0.30 2.42 -6.26
N SER A 387 1.62 2.37 -6.01
CA SER A 387 2.25 3.25 -5.03
C SER A 387 2.02 4.73 -5.36
N PRO A 388 2.01 5.61 -4.34
CA PRO A 388 2.09 7.05 -4.54
C PRO A 388 3.37 7.45 -5.27
N ARG A 389 3.39 8.69 -5.78
CA ARG A 389 4.56 9.27 -6.45
C ARG A 389 5.76 9.36 -5.49
N SER A 390 6.97 9.26 -6.06
CA SER A 390 8.24 9.33 -5.33
C SER A 390 9.14 10.50 -5.75
N ASP A 391 8.65 11.39 -6.60
CA ASP A 391 9.38 12.54 -7.18
C ASP A 391 9.39 13.78 -6.27
N GLY A 392 8.94 13.65 -5.02
CA GLY A 392 8.95 14.70 -4.00
C GLY A 392 7.74 15.66 -4.03
N LYS A 393 6.82 15.54 -5.00
CA LYS A 393 5.57 16.32 -4.96
C LYS A 393 4.52 15.63 -4.07
N VAL A 394 3.70 16.43 -3.39
CA VAL A 394 2.76 15.93 -2.38
C VAL A 394 1.51 15.35 -3.03
N ASN A 395 1.41 14.03 -3.18
CA ASN A 395 0.16 13.34 -3.49
C ASN A 395 0.28 11.88 -3.01
N ASP A 396 -0.53 11.49 -2.02
CA ASP A 396 -0.51 10.16 -1.41
C ASP A 396 -1.44 9.16 -2.12
N ALA A 397 -2.07 9.54 -3.23
CA ALA A 397 -2.81 8.63 -4.10
C ALA A 397 -1.90 8.02 -5.16
N GLY A 398 -2.26 6.84 -5.64
CA GLY A 398 -1.53 6.14 -6.69
C GLY A 398 -1.62 6.88 -8.02
N LEU A 399 -0.52 6.95 -8.79
CA LEU A 399 -0.47 7.65 -10.08
C LEU A 399 -1.50 7.15 -11.12
N ASN A 400 -1.95 5.89 -10.99
CA ASN A 400 -2.98 5.29 -11.83
C ASN A 400 -4.39 5.33 -11.20
N SER A 401 -4.68 6.36 -10.43
CA SER A 401 -5.98 6.60 -9.79
C SER A 401 -6.55 7.94 -10.19
N TRP A 402 -7.83 8.18 -9.96
CA TRP A 402 -8.40 9.49 -10.24
C TRP A 402 -7.83 10.58 -9.34
N ALA A 403 -7.55 10.30 -8.07
CA ALA A 403 -6.93 11.26 -7.16
C ALA A 403 -5.42 11.52 -7.44
N GLY A 404 -4.76 10.65 -8.21
CA GLY A 404 -3.34 10.75 -8.53
C GLY A 404 -3.00 11.10 -9.98
N HIS A 405 -3.90 10.80 -10.93
CA HIS A 405 -3.66 10.95 -12.37
C HIS A 405 -3.97 12.36 -12.88
N ALA A 406 -3.18 12.84 -13.85
CA ALA A 406 -3.37 14.14 -14.49
C ALA A 406 -4.78 14.27 -15.12
N GLY A 407 -5.40 15.43 -15.01
CA GLY A 407 -6.78 15.70 -15.47
C GLY A 407 -7.84 15.18 -14.51
N HIS A 408 -7.67 13.97 -13.98
CA HIS A 408 -8.61 13.38 -13.02
C HIS A 408 -8.48 13.97 -11.61
N CYS A 409 -7.23 14.20 -11.16
CA CYS A 409 -6.93 14.77 -9.85
C CYS A 409 -7.58 16.15 -9.71
N GLN A 410 -7.56 16.95 -10.77
CA GLN A 410 -8.22 18.25 -10.81
C GLN A 410 -9.74 18.15 -10.65
N ASN A 411 -10.40 17.16 -11.28
CA ASN A 411 -11.84 16.93 -11.07
C ASN A 411 -12.12 16.53 -9.61
N VAL A 412 -11.33 15.61 -9.05
CA VAL A 412 -11.46 15.20 -7.63
C VAL A 412 -11.28 16.39 -6.68
N MET A 413 -10.28 17.24 -6.95
CA MET A 413 -9.90 18.38 -6.10
C MET A 413 -10.60 19.70 -6.47
N ASN A 414 -11.56 19.69 -7.39
CA ASN A 414 -12.29 20.91 -7.74
C ASN A 414 -13.35 21.21 -6.65
N SER A 415 -13.18 22.34 -5.97
CA SER A 415 -14.05 22.78 -4.86
C SER A 415 -15.47 23.15 -5.31
N LYS A 416 -15.70 23.36 -6.61
CA LYS A 416 -17.03 23.68 -7.15
C LYS A 416 -17.96 22.46 -7.14
N HIS A 417 -17.42 21.26 -7.14
CA HIS A 417 -18.23 20.04 -7.10
C HIS A 417 -18.69 19.76 -5.68
N THR A 418 -19.99 19.52 -5.54
CA THR A 418 -20.68 19.26 -4.26
C THR A 418 -21.34 17.89 -4.23
N LYS A 419 -21.51 17.28 -5.41
CA LYS A 419 -22.11 15.96 -5.60
C LYS A 419 -21.25 15.07 -6.49
N MET A 420 -21.26 13.77 -6.24
CA MET A 420 -20.64 12.77 -7.09
C MET A 420 -21.52 11.54 -7.29
N GLY A 421 -21.21 10.79 -8.33
CA GLY A 421 -21.75 9.45 -8.55
C GLY A 421 -20.76 8.57 -9.31
N ILE A 422 -20.92 7.26 -9.17
CA ILE A 422 -20.07 6.25 -9.81
C ILE A 422 -20.92 5.30 -10.65
N GLY A 423 -20.47 5.05 -11.87
CA GLY A 423 -20.96 3.98 -12.75
C GLY A 423 -19.87 2.92 -12.96
N TYR A 424 -20.29 1.69 -13.25
CA TYR A 424 -19.38 0.55 -13.45
C TYR A 424 -20.07 -0.60 -14.20
N LYS A 425 -19.29 -1.57 -14.65
CA LYS A 425 -19.76 -2.85 -15.21
C LYS A 425 -18.89 -4.01 -14.79
N SER A 426 -19.42 -5.21 -14.80
CA SER A 426 -18.59 -6.42 -14.61
C SER A 426 -17.44 -6.45 -15.61
N SER A 427 -16.28 -6.88 -15.13
CA SER A 427 -15.08 -7.03 -15.95
C SER A 427 -15.28 -8.16 -16.96
N LYS A 428 -15.01 -7.91 -18.25
CA LYS A 428 -15.14 -8.94 -19.31
C LYS A 428 -14.11 -10.07 -19.17
N SER A 429 -12.97 -9.81 -18.53
CA SER A 429 -11.91 -10.80 -18.31
C SER A 429 -12.06 -11.56 -16.99
N ASP A 430 -12.89 -11.07 -16.08
CA ASP A 430 -13.09 -11.65 -14.74
C ASP A 430 -14.44 -11.16 -14.19
N LEU A 431 -15.47 -12.00 -14.30
CA LEU A 431 -16.84 -11.63 -13.92
C LEU A 431 -17.04 -11.44 -12.41
N ALA A 432 -16.07 -11.88 -11.59
CA ALA A 432 -16.08 -11.65 -10.15
C ALA A 432 -15.65 -10.22 -9.78
N LYS A 433 -15.14 -9.44 -10.75
CA LYS A 433 -14.67 -8.06 -10.57
C LYS A 433 -15.54 -7.05 -11.30
N MET A 434 -15.45 -5.80 -10.87
CA MET A 434 -15.99 -4.66 -11.59
C MET A 434 -14.89 -3.93 -12.38
N SER A 435 -15.28 -3.27 -13.46
CA SER A 435 -14.44 -2.51 -14.39
C SER A 435 -15.28 -1.41 -15.07
N TYR A 436 -14.72 -0.76 -16.08
CA TYR A 436 -15.36 0.31 -16.85
C TYR A 436 -15.94 1.40 -15.94
N TRP A 437 -15.13 1.79 -14.96
CA TRP A 437 -15.51 2.73 -13.92
C TRP A 437 -15.63 4.14 -14.53
N THR A 438 -16.69 4.84 -14.16
CA THR A 438 -16.84 6.28 -14.41
C THR A 438 -17.19 6.97 -13.10
N GLN A 439 -16.53 8.08 -12.81
CA GLN A 439 -16.87 9.02 -11.74
C GLN A 439 -17.36 10.31 -12.36
N ASP A 440 -18.56 10.73 -12.00
CA ASP A 440 -19.10 12.02 -12.39
C ASP A 440 -19.23 12.95 -11.18
N PHE A 441 -19.10 14.24 -11.45
CA PHE A 441 -19.23 15.33 -10.49
C PHE A 441 -20.21 16.40 -10.96
N ASN A 442 -20.97 16.94 -10.01
CA ASN A 442 -21.87 18.09 -10.20
C ASN A 442 -21.65 19.17 -9.15
#